data_AF-A0A9P0LWY2-F1
#
_entry.id   AF-A0A9P0LWY2-F1
#
_cell.length_a   1.000
_cell.length_b   1.000
_cell.length_c   1.000
_cell.angle_alpha   90.00
_cell.angle_beta   90.00
_cell.angle_gamma   90.00
#
_symmetry.space_group_name_H-M   'P 1'
#
loop_
_entity.id
_entity.type
_entity.pdbx_description
1 polymer ?
#
loop_
_entity_poly.entity_id
_entity_poly.type
_entity_poly.pdbx_seq_one_letter_code
_entity_poly.pdbx_strand_id
1 'polypeptide(L)'
;MKGKTLSSQSQGLVLSLLNYFQQEKDNGGPLLPLLAVQERVAQALSISLSTITRIQRRLSSNDNVLRSPGKKRPRKKSKTTDLSDAVRHNIRDTVYQMYSEKKHVTIANLNKTLKEKELASISNSSLQRVLPTIGFKYKKDGNRRFLVEQSSIALLRTKFLRSYNDYVNTSSHQIVFMDETWIFSRKAIYCCPCRERKRIC
;
A
#
# COMPACT_ATOMS: atom_id res chain seq x y z
N MET A 1 1.82 21.34 -29.00
CA MET A 1 0.86 21.81 -27.98
C MET A 1 -0.28 22.65 -28.59
N LYS A 2 -0.77 22.34 -29.78
CA LYS A 2 -1.90 23.07 -30.37
C LYS A 2 -3.21 22.47 -29.84
N GLY A 3 -4.18 23.32 -29.48
CA GLY A 3 -5.51 22.90 -29.02
C GLY A 3 -5.63 22.53 -27.52
N LYS A 4 -4.61 22.77 -26.69
CA LYS A 4 -4.69 22.52 -25.23
C LYS A 4 -4.91 23.82 -24.47
N THR A 5 -5.85 23.81 -23.52
CA THR A 5 -6.09 24.93 -22.59
C THR A 5 -4.88 25.11 -21.68
N LEU A 6 -4.35 26.34 -21.62
CA LEU A 6 -3.25 26.71 -20.72
C LEU A 6 -3.77 26.94 -19.30
N SER A 7 -2.95 26.64 -18.29
CA SER A 7 -3.26 27.00 -16.89
C SER A 7 -3.24 28.52 -16.72
N SER A 8 -3.97 29.04 -15.74
CA SER A 8 -4.01 30.48 -15.43
C SER A 8 -2.60 31.07 -15.23
N GLN A 9 -1.70 30.36 -14.53
CA GLN A 9 -0.31 30.79 -14.37
C GLN A 9 0.43 30.91 -15.71
N SER A 10 0.27 29.94 -16.61
CA SER A 10 0.88 29.98 -17.93
C SER A 10 0.31 31.11 -18.79
N GLN A 11 -1.00 31.39 -18.71
CA GLN A 11 -1.62 32.52 -19.40
C GLN A 11 -1.06 33.86 -18.90
N GLY A 12 -0.89 34.03 -17.59
CA GLY A 12 -0.27 35.22 -17.01
C GLY A 12 1.16 35.44 -17.52
N LEU A 13 1.97 34.38 -17.60
CA LEU A 13 3.33 34.47 -18.16
C LEU A 13 3.33 34.89 -19.64
N VAL A 14 2.39 34.38 -20.44
CA VAL A 14 2.25 34.76 -21.85
C VAL A 14 1.86 36.23 -21.99
N LEU A 15 0.95 36.72 -21.15
CA LEU A 15 0.56 38.13 -21.15
C LEU A 15 1.72 39.06 -20.79
N SER A 16 2.49 38.74 -19.73
CA SER A 16 3.67 39.53 -19.36
C SER A 16 4.70 39.58 -20.51
N LEU A 17 4.92 38.44 -21.17
CA LEU A 17 5.84 38.35 -22.29
C LEU A 17 5.38 39.22 -23.49
N LEU A 18 4.09 39.19 -23.80
CA LEU A 18 3.52 40.01 -24.87
C LEU A 18 3.69 41.51 -24.59
N ASN A 19 3.40 41.94 -23.36
CA ASN A 19 3.55 43.33 -22.96
C ASN A 19 5.01 43.80 -23.08
N TYR A 20 5.96 42.96 -22.66
CA TYR A 20 7.39 43.27 -22.76
C TYR A 20 7.84 43.47 -24.23
N PHE A 21 7.40 42.60 -25.14
CA PHE A 21 7.75 42.75 -26.57
C PHE A 21 7.02 43.88 -27.26
N GLN A 22 5.81 44.25 -26.80
CA GLN A 22 5.14 45.48 -27.25
C GLN A 22 5.96 46.72 -26.85
N GLN A 23 6.48 46.75 -25.63
CA GLN A 23 7.38 47.83 -25.19
C GLN A 23 8.68 47.88 -26.01
N GLU A 24 9.28 46.73 -26.35
CA GLU A 24 10.45 46.70 -27.24
C GLU A 24 10.13 47.22 -28.65
N LYS A 25 8.92 46.94 -29.15
CA LYS A 25 8.45 47.47 -30.45
C LYS A 25 8.30 48.98 -30.41
N ASP A 26 7.68 49.52 -29.37
CA ASP A 26 7.44 50.96 -29.22
C ASP A 26 8.76 51.72 -28.99
N ASN A 27 9.73 51.09 -28.31
CA ASN A 27 11.07 51.64 -28.07
C ASN A 27 11.99 51.58 -29.32
N GLY A 28 11.58 50.91 -30.40
CA GLY A 28 12.38 50.78 -31.63
C GLY A 28 13.66 49.94 -31.46
N GLY A 29 13.77 49.17 -30.38
CA GLY A 29 14.97 48.44 -30.02
C GLY A 29 14.85 47.70 -28.69
N PRO A 30 15.78 46.77 -28.40
CA PRO A 30 15.73 45.95 -27.20
C PRO A 30 15.93 46.82 -25.95
N LEU A 31 15.09 46.61 -24.93
CA LEU A 31 15.15 47.37 -23.66
C LEU A 31 16.44 47.07 -22.86
N LEU A 32 16.95 45.85 -23.02
CA LEU A 32 18.20 45.38 -22.41
C LEU A 32 19.13 44.84 -23.49
N PRO A 33 20.46 44.82 -23.25
CA PRO A 33 21.44 44.28 -24.19
C PRO A 33 21.11 42.83 -24.59
N LEU A 34 21.34 42.51 -25.87
CA LEU A 34 21.10 41.16 -26.40
C LEU A 34 21.92 40.08 -25.68
N LEU A 35 23.06 40.46 -25.12
CA LEU A 35 23.95 39.58 -24.36
C LEU A 35 23.35 39.16 -23.00
N ALA A 36 22.47 40.00 -22.41
CA ALA A 36 21.89 39.79 -21.09
C ALA A 36 20.63 38.89 -21.13
N VAL A 37 20.78 37.68 -21.68
CA VAL A 37 19.65 36.77 -21.98
C VAL A 37 18.82 36.43 -20.73
N GLN A 38 19.46 36.15 -19.60
CA GLN A 38 18.75 35.77 -18.36
C GLN A 38 17.96 36.93 -17.76
N GLU A 39 18.51 38.15 -17.82
CA GLU A 39 17.88 39.37 -17.32
C GLU A 39 16.69 39.77 -18.19
N ARG A 40 16.82 39.62 -19.51
CA ARG A 40 15.69 39.79 -20.43
C ARG A 40 14.56 38.84 -20.15
N VAL A 41 14.86 37.55 -19.93
CA VAL A 41 13.83 36.55 -19.58
C VAL A 41 13.20 36.85 -18.21
N ALA A 42 13.99 37.32 -17.24
CA ALA A 42 13.49 37.71 -15.93
C ALA A 42 12.50 38.87 -16.01
N GLN A 43 12.85 39.91 -16.76
CA GLN A 43 12.02 41.09 -16.94
C GLN A 43 10.79 40.81 -17.81
N ALA A 44 10.94 40.04 -18.90
CA ALA A 44 9.84 39.71 -19.80
C ALA A 44 8.77 38.83 -19.14
N LEU A 45 9.18 37.89 -18.29
CA LEU A 45 8.25 36.96 -17.62
C LEU A 45 7.87 37.42 -16.20
N SER A 46 8.47 38.50 -15.69
CA SER A 46 8.35 38.94 -14.29
C SER A 46 8.70 37.85 -13.27
N ILE A 47 9.78 37.11 -13.51
CA ILE A 47 10.29 36.02 -12.65
C ILE A 47 11.68 36.39 -12.13
N SER A 48 12.01 36.01 -10.89
CA SER A 48 13.35 36.21 -10.34
C SER A 48 14.45 35.50 -11.15
N LEU A 49 15.60 36.17 -11.30
CA LEU A 49 16.84 35.60 -11.87
C LEU A 49 17.24 34.28 -11.18
N SER A 50 17.09 34.20 -9.86
CA SER A 50 17.35 32.98 -9.08
C SER A 50 16.50 31.78 -9.52
N THR A 51 15.27 32.02 -9.99
CA THR A 51 14.39 30.96 -10.48
C THR A 51 14.84 30.47 -11.84
N ILE A 52 15.21 31.38 -12.74
CA ILE A 52 15.71 31.07 -14.08
C ILE A 52 17.01 30.27 -14.00
N THR A 53 17.99 30.76 -13.24
CA THR A 53 19.26 30.05 -13.02
C THR A 53 19.06 28.66 -12.39
N ARG A 54 18.06 28.51 -11.51
CA ARG A 54 17.71 27.20 -10.93
C ARG A 54 17.05 26.26 -11.94
N ILE A 55 16.23 26.77 -12.85
CA ILE A 55 15.62 25.99 -13.95
C ILE A 55 16.72 25.55 -14.91
N GLN A 56 17.60 26.47 -15.33
CA GLN A 56 18.72 26.17 -16.22
C GLN A 56 19.64 25.10 -15.63
N ARG A 57 20.07 25.25 -14.37
CA ARG A 57 20.85 24.21 -13.67
C ARG A 57 20.15 22.86 -13.62
N ARG A 58 18.83 22.82 -13.39
CA ARG A 58 18.07 21.56 -13.38
C ARG A 58 18.01 20.90 -14.75
N LEU A 59 17.91 21.70 -15.82
CA LEU A 59 17.92 21.20 -17.19
C LEU A 59 19.30 20.66 -17.58
N SER A 60 20.39 21.33 -17.19
CA SER A 60 21.75 20.86 -17.50
C SER A 60 22.13 19.56 -16.78
N SER A 61 21.49 19.24 -15.65
CA SER A 61 21.81 18.06 -14.83
C SER A 61 20.85 16.87 -15.00
N ASN A 62 19.77 16.98 -15.78
CA ASN A 62 18.78 15.90 -16.00
C ASN A 62 18.50 15.76 -17.50
N ASP A 63 17.92 14.63 -17.95
CA ASP A 63 17.61 14.26 -19.35
C ASP A 63 16.65 15.21 -20.13
N ASN A 64 16.82 16.53 -20.07
CA ASN A 64 15.93 17.55 -20.67
C ASN A 64 14.47 17.51 -20.19
N VAL A 65 14.15 16.73 -19.13
CA VAL A 65 12.78 16.62 -18.61
C VAL A 65 12.55 17.58 -17.44
N LEU A 66 11.65 18.56 -17.65
CA LEU A 66 11.15 19.44 -16.59
C LEU A 66 10.24 18.66 -15.63
N ARG A 67 10.76 18.29 -14.45
CA ARG A 67 9.96 17.68 -13.37
C ARG A 67 9.44 18.74 -12.40
N SER A 68 8.16 18.64 -12.04
CA SER A 68 7.57 19.50 -11.00
C SER A 68 8.31 19.35 -9.66
N PRO A 69 8.71 20.45 -9.01
CA PRO A 69 9.35 20.38 -7.69
C PRO A 69 8.42 19.75 -6.65
N GLY A 70 8.95 18.87 -5.80
CA GLY A 70 8.25 18.41 -4.59
C GLY A 70 7.66 17.00 -4.62
N LYS A 71 7.68 16.28 -5.75
CA LYS A 71 7.10 14.93 -5.83
C LYS A 71 7.84 13.86 -5.00
N LYS A 72 9.08 14.15 -4.55
CA LYS A 72 9.92 13.26 -3.74
C LYS A 72 10.35 13.89 -2.39
N ARG A 73 9.52 14.73 -1.76
CA ARG A 73 9.84 15.18 -0.39
C ARG A 73 9.76 14.00 0.57
N PRO A 74 10.81 13.71 1.37
CA PRO A 74 10.71 12.69 2.41
C PRO A 74 9.58 13.09 3.36
N ARG A 75 8.59 12.20 3.52
CA ARG A 75 7.53 12.41 4.51
C ARG A 75 8.14 12.22 5.90
N LYS A 76 7.79 13.11 6.84
CA LYS A 76 8.10 12.87 8.26
C LYS A 76 7.54 11.51 8.65
N LYS A 77 8.36 10.66 9.30
CA LYS A 77 7.91 9.37 9.82
C LYS A 77 6.73 9.63 10.76
N SER A 78 5.70 8.80 10.68
CA SER A 78 4.55 8.96 11.58
C SER A 78 4.98 8.66 13.01
N LYS A 79 4.61 9.51 13.98
CA LYS A 79 4.91 9.30 15.42
C LYS A 79 4.43 7.93 15.92
N THR A 80 3.37 7.42 15.31
CA THR A 80 2.79 6.10 15.58
C THR A 80 3.74 4.92 15.32
N THR A 81 4.69 5.05 14.39
CA THR A 81 5.60 3.94 14.01
C THR A 81 6.83 3.83 14.90
N ASP A 82 7.15 4.88 15.67
CA ASP A 82 8.36 5.00 16.48
C ASP A 82 8.05 4.77 17.96
N LEU A 83 7.42 3.62 18.25
CA LEU A 83 7.20 3.18 19.63
C LEU A 83 8.46 2.50 20.18
N SER A 84 8.74 2.71 21.48
CA SER A 84 9.82 1.99 22.17
C SER A 84 9.57 0.48 22.18
N ASP A 85 10.65 -0.30 22.23
CA ASP A 85 10.54 -1.76 22.18
C ASP A 85 9.85 -2.33 23.42
N ALA A 86 9.98 -1.69 24.58
CA ALA A 86 9.24 -2.04 25.80
C ALA A 86 7.72 -1.95 25.58
N VAL A 87 7.24 -0.86 24.97
CA VAL A 87 5.81 -0.69 24.66
C VAL A 87 5.34 -1.74 23.64
N ARG A 88 6.17 -2.05 22.63
CA ARG A 88 5.86 -3.11 21.66
C ARG A 88 5.73 -4.48 22.32
N HIS A 89 6.59 -4.77 23.30
CA HIS A 89 6.52 -6.02 24.08
C HIS A 89 5.24 -6.09 24.91
N ASN A 90 4.93 -5.03 25.67
CA ASN A 90 3.69 -4.95 26.45
C ASN A 90 2.42 -5.19 25.59
N ILE A 91 2.40 -4.65 24.37
CA ILE A 91 1.30 -4.88 23.42
C ILE A 91 1.23 -6.37 23.02
N ARG A 92 2.35 -7.02 22.71
CA ARG A 92 2.38 -8.46 22.35
C ARG A 92 1.87 -9.31 23.50
N ASP A 93 2.35 -9.09 24.71
CA ASP A 93 2.00 -9.90 25.87
C ASP A 93 0.52 -9.75 26.21
N THR A 94 -0.01 -8.53 26.09
CA THR A 94 -1.44 -8.27 26.28
C THR A 94 -2.28 -9.01 25.23
N VAL A 95 -1.86 -9.02 23.96
CA VAL A 95 -2.52 -9.82 22.91
C VAL A 95 -2.51 -11.30 23.26
N TYR A 96 -1.36 -11.85 23.64
CA TYR A 96 -1.24 -13.28 23.98
C TYR A 96 -2.07 -13.65 25.22
N GLN A 97 -2.11 -12.78 26.22
CA GLN A 97 -2.96 -12.95 27.39
C GLN A 97 -4.45 -12.96 27.04
N MET A 98 -4.89 -12.09 26.13
CA MET A 98 -6.28 -12.12 25.66
C MET A 98 -6.61 -13.43 24.92
N TYR A 99 -5.65 -13.96 24.15
CA TYR A 99 -5.81 -15.26 23.47
C TYR A 99 -5.84 -16.43 24.47
N SER A 100 -5.00 -16.41 25.51
CA SER A 100 -5.00 -17.47 26.55
C SER A 100 -6.33 -17.50 27.31
N GLU A 101 -6.92 -16.33 27.57
CA GLU A 101 -8.24 -16.16 28.16
C GLU A 101 -9.41 -16.45 27.19
N LYS A 102 -9.12 -16.84 25.94
CA LYS A 102 -10.11 -17.07 24.86
C LYS A 102 -11.01 -15.85 24.58
N LYS A 103 -10.55 -14.64 24.90
CA LYS A 103 -11.27 -13.40 24.62
C LYS A 103 -11.02 -12.93 23.18
N HIS A 104 -12.04 -12.37 22.54
CA HIS A 104 -11.89 -11.83 21.20
C HIS A 104 -11.08 -10.52 21.23
N VAL A 105 -9.93 -10.51 20.54
CA VAL A 105 -9.05 -9.34 20.45
C VAL A 105 -9.60 -8.35 19.42
N THR A 106 -10.33 -7.34 19.89
CA THR A 106 -10.66 -6.15 19.09
C THR A 106 -9.72 -5.01 19.45
N ILE A 107 -9.51 -4.06 18.54
CA ILE A 107 -8.61 -2.91 18.78
C ILE A 107 -9.10 -2.09 19.98
N ALA A 108 -10.40 -1.91 20.13
CA ALA A 108 -11.00 -1.17 21.24
C ALA A 108 -10.79 -1.91 22.59
N ASN A 109 -11.04 -3.23 22.65
CA ASN A 109 -10.81 -4.01 23.86
C ASN A 109 -9.33 -4.05 24.24
N LEU A 110 -8.45 -4.18 23.24
CA LEU A 110 -7.01 -4.19 23.47
C LEU A 110 -6.53 -2.83 24.01
N ASN A 111 -7.02 -1.72 23.46
CA ASN A 111 -6.67 -0.41 23.98
C ASN A 111 -7.23 -0.18 25.39
N LYS A 112 -8.46 -0.66 25.66
CA LYS A 112 -9.06 -0.60 27.00
C LYS A 112 -8.21 -1.35 28.03
N THR A 113 -7.84 -2.59 27.75
CA THR A 113 -7.00 -3.42 28.64
C THR A 113 -5.58 -2.85 28.83
N LEU A 114 -4.98 -2.26 27.79
CA LEU A 114 -3.69 -1.58 27.90
C LEU A 114 -3.75 -0.34 28.80
N LYS A 115 -4.84 0.42 28.73
CA LYS A 115 -5.07 1.59 29.60
C LYS A 115 -5.34 1.19 31.04
N GLU A 116 -6.15 0.15 31.26
CA GLU A 116 -6.46 -0.39 32.59
C GLU A 116 -5.21 -0.89 33.31
N LYS A 117 -4.23 -1.44 32.58
CA LYS A 117 -2.96 -1.91 33.12
C LYS A 117 -1.86 -0.83 33.14
N GLU A 118 -2.16 0.40 32.71
CA GLU A 118 -1.22 1.52 32.59
C GLU A 118 0.05 1.20 31.75
N LEU A 119 -0.02 0.21 30.87
CA LEU A 119 1.14 -0.27 30.10
C LEU A 119 1.46 0.59 28.88
N ALA A 120 0.44 1.24 28.32
CA ALA A 120 0.58 2.10 27.14
C ALA A 120 -0.61 3.05 26.97
N SER A 121 -0.35 4.34 26.71
CA SER A 121 -1.37 5.32 26.32
C SER A 121 -1.32 5.59 24.82
N ILE A 122 -2.10 4.82 24.05
CA ILE A 122 -2.10 4.87 22.57
C ILE A 122 -3.53 5.06 22.05
N SER A 123 -3.69 5.75 20.92
CA SER A 123 -4.99 5.87 20.24
C SER A 123 -5.34 4.63 19.41
N ASN A 124 -6.63 4.32 19.22
CA ASN A 124 -7.07 3.17 18.43
C ASN A 124 -6.48 3.15 17.01
N SER A 125 -6.44 4.31 16.35
CA SER A 125 -5.88 4.46 15.00
C SER A 125 -4.36 4.27 14.96
N SER A 126 -3.68 4.54 16.06
CA SER A 126 -2.25 4.28 16.19
C SER A 126 -1.99 2.80 16.40
N LEU A 127 -2.74 2.19 17.32
CA LEU A 127 -2.67 0.77 17.63
C LEU A 127 -2.93 -0.13 16.40
N GLN A 128 -3.91 0.25 15.57
CA GLN A 128 -4.20 -0.43 14.29
C GLN A 128 -3.01 -0.45 13.33
N ARG A 129 -2.22 0.63 13.30
CA ARG A 129 -1.02 0.72 12.44
C ARG A 129 0.16 -0.03 13.04
N VAL A 130 0.25 -0.06 14.37
CA VAL A 130 1.33 -0.67 15.12
C VAL A 130 1.26 -2.20 15.08
N LEU A 131 0.08 -2.79 15.21
CA LEU A 131 -0.08 -4.25 15.24
C LEU A 131 0.59 -4.97 14.03
N PRO A 132 0.40 -4.52 12.77
CA PRO A 132 1.14 -5.04 11.62
C PRO A 132 2.66 -4.91 11.72
N THR A 133 3.17 -3.79 12.25
CA THR A 133 4.62 -3.57 12.40
C THR A 133 5.25 -4.47 13.45
N ILE A 134 4.47 -4.89 14.45
CA ILE A 134 4.89 -5.81 15.52
C ILE A 134 4.88 -7.28 15.04
N GLY A 135 4.20 -7.57 13.92
CA GLY A 135 4.13 -8.90 13.30
C GLY A 135 2.73 -9.52 13.29
N PHE A 136 1.71 -8.84 13.80
CA PHE A 136 0.33 -9.36 13.77
C PHE A 136 -0.35 -9.10 12.43
N LYS A 137 -1.17 -10.04 11.96
CA LYS A 137 -1.95 -9.90 10.73
C LYS A 137 -3.42 -10.13 11.01
N TYR A 138 -4.26 -9.22 10.51
CA TYR A 138 -5.71 -9.42 10.54
C TYR A 138 -6.09 -10.48 9.51
N LYS A 139 -6.78 -11.51 9.96
CA LYS A 139 -7.43 -12.50 9.09
C LYS A 139 -8.92 -12.48 9.38
N LYS A 140 -9.72 -12.57 8.33
CA LYS A 140 -11.15 -12.87 8.49
C LYS A 140 -11.25 -14.29 9.01
N ASP A 141 -12.03 -14.46 10.06
CA ASP A 141 -12.40 -15.81 10.46
C ASP A 141 -13.36 -16.41 9.45
N GLY A 142 -13.02 -17.60 8.96
CA GLY A 142 -13.99 -18.41 8.27
C GLY A 142 -14.98 -19.01 9.25
N ASN A 143 -16.22 -19.25 8.80
CA ASN A 143 -17.27 -19.96 9.55
C ASN A 143 -16.89 -21.41 9.92
N ARG A 144 -15.67 -21.86 9.55
CA ARG A 144 -15.14 -23.20 9.78
C ARG A 144 -14.24 -23.32 11.02
N ARG A 145 -14.27 -22.36 11.95
CA ARG A 145 -13.54 -22.48 13.24
C ARG A 145 -13.90 -23.74 14.02
N PHE A 146 -15.15 -24.21 13.92
CA PHE A 146 -15.63 -25.46 14.50
C PHE A 146 -15.19 -26.72 13.72
N LEU A 147 -14.75 -26.57 12.47
CA LEU A 147 -14.21 -27.66 11.65
C LEU A 147 -12.69 -27.79 11.77
N VAL A 148 -12.10 -27.21 12.82
CA VAL A 148 -10.72 -27.52 13.18
C VAL A 148 -10.75 -28.91 13.81
N GLU A 149 -10.05 -29.85 13.18
CA GLU A 149 -9.94 -31.24 13.65
C GLU A 149 -9.49 -31.26 15.12
N GLN A 150 -10.21 -31.99 15.97
CA GLN A 150 -9.82 -32.18 17.36
C GLN A 150 -8.47 -32.91 17.40
N SER A 151 -7.58 -32.57 18.32
CA SER A 151 -6.24 -33.17 18.42
C SER A 151 -6.27 -34.69 18.55
N SER A 152 -7.26 -35.24 19.26
CA SER A 152 -7.50 -36.68 19.37
C SER A 152 -7.84 -37.32 18.01
N ILE A 153 -8.70 -36.67 17.21
CA ILE A 153 -9.08 -37.12 15.86
C ILE A 153 -7.87 -37.03 14.92
N ALA A 154 -7.09 -35.95 14.98
CA ALA A 154 -5.87 -35.82 14.20
C ALA A 154 -4.85 -36.93 14.52
N LEU A 155 -4.72 -37.30 15.80
CA LEU A 155 -3.88 -38.43 16.21
C LEU A 155 -4.39 -39.77 15.66
N LEU A 156 -5.70 -40.02 15.75
CA LEU A 156 -6.32 -41.23 15.21
C LEU A 156 -6.11 -41.33 13.70
N ARG A 157 -6.32 -40.23 12.97
CA ARG A 157 -6.06 -40.15 11.53
C ARG A 157 -4.59 -40.42 11.20
N THR A 158 -3.67 -39.85 11.97
CA THR A 158 -2.23 -40.08 11.77
C THR A 158 -1.85 -41.55 12.00
N LYS A 159 -2.39 -42.18 13.04
CA LYS A 159 -2.19 -43.61 13.31
C LYS A 159 -2.75 -44.47 12.18
N PHE A 160 -3.99 -44.21 11.76
CA PHE A 160 -4.63 -44.89 10.65
C PHE A 160 -3.80 -44.79 9.36
N LEU A 161 -3.37 -43.58 9.00
CA LEU A 161 -2.58 -43.36 7.78
C LEU A 161 -1.24 -44.09 7.80
N ARG A 162 -0.58 -44.21 8.96
CA ARG A 162 0.66 -44.99 9.09
C ARG A 162 0.39 -46.48 8.85
N SER A 163 -0.56 -47.06 9.56
CA SER A 163 -0.92 -48.48 9.39
C SER A 163 -1.43 -48.78 7.99
N TYR A 164 -2.18 -47.87 7.38
CA TYR A 164 -2.63 -47.97 5.99
C TYR A 164 -1.44 -48.01 5.02
N ASN A 165 -0.47 -47.12 5.20
CA ASN A 165 0.70 -47.06 4.33
C ASN A 165 1.56 -48.32 4.46
N ASP A 166 1.76 -48.82 5.69
CA ASP A 166 2.46 -50.08 5.93
C ASP A 166 1.76 -51.27 5.24
N TYR A 167 0.43 -51.31 5.30
CA TYR A 167 -0.38 -52.34 4.64
C TYR A 167 -0.28 -52.27 3.11
N VAL A 168 -0.40 -51.07 2.52
CA VAL A 168 -0.27 -50.85 1.07
C VAL A 168 1.11 -51.25 0.55
N ASN A 169 2.17 -51.00 1.33
CA ASN A 169 3.53 -51.36 0.94
C ASN A 169 3.80 -52.87 1.05
N THR A 170 3.08 -53.59 1.92
CA THR A 170 3.34 -55.01 2.18
C THR A 170 2.40 -55.93 1.39
N SER A 171 1.17 -55.49 1.11
CA SER A 171 0.14 -56.29 0.42
C SER A 171 -0.04 -55.87 -1.03
N SER A 172 -0.32 -56.82 -1.92
CA SER A 172 -0.63 -56.58 -3.34
C SER A 172 -2.14 -56.36 -3.61
N HIS A 173 -2.96 -56.19 -2.57
CA HIS A 173 -4.41 -56.04 -2.71
C HIS A 173 -4.78 -54.62 -3.14
N GLN A 174 -5.69 -54.49 -4.12
CA GLN A 174 -6.22 -53.21 -4.56
C GLN A 174 -7.27 -52.69 -3.58
N ILE A 175 -7.02 -51.51 -3.01
CA ILE A 175 -7.93 -50.88 -2.05
C ILE A 175 -8.89 -49.95 -2.81
N VAL A 176 -10.19 -50.16 -2.61
CA VAL A 176 -11.25 -49.32 -3.17
C VAL A 176 -11.96 -48.60 -2.03
N PHE A 177 -11.98 -47.27 -2.08
CA PHE A 177 -12.73 -46.46 -1.11
C PHE A 177 -14.10 -46.13 -1.69
N MET A 178 -15.14 -46.43 -0.92
CA MET A 178 -16.52 -46.09 -1.24
C MET A 178 -16.95 -44.96 -0.29
N ASP A 179 -17.46 -43.86 -0.85
CA ASP A 179 -18.03 -42.73 -0.11
C ASP A 179 -19.46 -42.50 -0.57
N GLU A 180 -20.33 -42.14 0.36
CA GLU A 180 -21.70 -41.75 0.09
C GLU A 180 -21.77 -40.24 -0.18
N THR A 181 -21.83 -39.87 -1.46
CA THR A 181 -22.18 -38.50 -1.83
C THR A 181 -23.69 -38.33 -1.94
N TRP A 182 -24.27 -37.55 -1.03
CA TRP A 182 -25.66 -37.11 -1.12
C TRP A 182 -25.91 -36.27 -2.38
N ILE A 183 -26.70 -36.79 -3.31
CA ILE A 183 -27.17 -36.02 -4.48
C ILE A 183 -28.32 -35.13 -4.03
N PHE A 184 -28.04 -33.85 -3.79
CA PHE A 184 -29.09 -32.85 -3.62
C PHE A 184 -29.82 -32.64 -4.95
N SER A 185 -31.04 -33.16 -5.06
CA SER A 185 -31.99 -32.77 -6.10
C SER A 185 -32.44 -31.32 -5.87
N ARG A 186 -31.60 -30.36 -6.24
CA ARG A 186 -32.07 -29.03 -6.62
C ARG A 186 -31.95 -28.97 -8.13
N LYS A 187 -33.09 -28.92 -8.82
CA LYS A 187 -33.18 -28.43 -10.20
C LYS A 187 -32.61 -27.01 -10.23
N ALA A 188 -31.30 -26.90 -10.40
CA ALA A 188 -30.61 -25.67 -10.71
C ALA A 188 -29.82 -25.97 -11.98
N ILE A 189 -30.37 -25.49 -13.09
CA ILE A 189 -29.70 -25.42 -14.38
C ILE A 189 -28.49 -24.50 -14.16
N TYR A 190 -27.32 -25.07 -13.95
CA TYR A 190 -26.08 -24.34 -14.16
C TYR A 190 -25.63 -24.66 -15.58
N CYS A 191 -25.77 -23.66 -16.45
CA CYS A 191 -25.03 -23.61 -17.70
C CYS A 191 -23.55 -23.65 -17.32
N CYS A 192 -22.87 -24.76 -17.61
CA CYS A 192 -21.44 -24.87 -17.47
C CYS A 192 -20.83 -24.66 -18.86
N PRO A 193 -20.25 -23.49 -19.19
CA PRO A 193 -19.32 -23.41 -20.29
C PRO A 193 -17.98 -24.00 -19.83
N CYS A 194 -17.71 -25.16 -20.40
CA CYS A 194 -16.44 -25.81 -20.71
C CYS A 194 -15.12 -25.07 -20.39
N ARG A 195 -14.14 -25.88 -19.94
CA ARG A 195 -12.67 -25.85 -20.22
C ARG A 195 -12.19 -24.65 -21.07
N GLU A 196 -11.09 -23.96 -20.80
CA GLU A 196 -9.74 -24.51 -20.77
C GLU A 196 -8.71 -23.38 -20.57
N ARG A 197 -7.68 -23.59 -19.74
CA ARG A 197 -6.23 -23.37 -20.01
C ARG A 197 -5.45 -22.90 -18.78
N LYS A 198 -4.55 -23.82 -18.38
CA LYS A 198 -3.29 -23.56 -17.68
C LYS A 198 -2.46 -22.50 -18.41
N ARG A 199 -1.88 -21.57 -17.65
CA ARG A 199 -0.52 -20.98 -17.76
C ARG A 199 -0.20 -20.54 -16.32
N ILE A 200 0.71 -21.14 -15.55
CA ILE A 200 2.18 -21.16 -15.67
C ILE A 200 2.71 -19.98 -16.47
N CYS A 201 2.84 -18.83 -15.78
CA CYS A 201 4.07 -18.06 -15.58
C CYS A 201 3.88 -17.22 -14.32
#